data_AF-A0AAD3SH30-F1
#
_entry.id   AF-A0AAD3SH30-F1
#
_cell.length_a   1.000
_cell.length_b   1.000
_cell.length_c   1.000
_cell.angle_alpha   90.00
_cell.angle_beta   90.00
_cell.angle_gamma   90.00
#
_symmetry.space_group_name_H-M   'P 1'
#
loop_
_entity.id
_entity.type
_entity.pdbx_description
1 polymer ?
#
loop_
_entity_poly.entity_id
_entity_poly.type
_entity_poly.pdbx_seq_one_letter_code
_entity_poly.pdbx_strand_id
1 'polypeptide(L)'
;MVKAVAVLSCSDGVSGTVYFSQEGDGPTHVTGNLSGLRPGLHGFHVHALGDTTNGCMSTGPHFNPAGKEHGAPEDENRHAGDLGNVTVGDDGMQSVILFTVDISVVITIPS
;
A
#
# COMPACT_ATOMS: atom_id res chain seq x y z
N MET A 1 18.59 -6.43 5.33
CA MET A 1 17.52 -6.40 4.32
C MET A 1 16.36 -7.30 4.66
N VAL A 2 15.17 -6.74 4.87
CA VAL A 2 13.88 -7.46 4.89
C VAL A 2 13.15 -7.17 3.58
N LYS A 3 12.43 -8.16 3.05
CA LYS A 3 11.62 -8.03 1.83
C LYS A 3 10.22 -8.58 2.08
N ALA A 4 9.24 -7.99 1.42
CA ALA A 4 7.88 -8.49 1.41
C ALA A 4 7.22 -8.26 0.04
N VAL A 5 6.15 -8.99 -0.24
CA VAL A 5 5.38 -8.86 -1.48
C VAL A 5 3.89 -8.96 -1.18
N ALA A 6 3.10 -8.11 -1.82
CA ALA A 6 1.64 -8.15 -1.81
C ALA A 6 1.14 -8.34 -3.24
N VAL A 7 0.31 -9.37 -3.45
CA VAL A 7 -0.40 -9.60 -4.72
C VAL A 7 -1.83 -9.11 -4.52
N LEU A 8 -2.27 -8.19 -5.38
CA LEU A 8 -3.55 -7.51 -5.28
C LEU A 8 -4.54 -8.10 -6.28
N SER A 9 -5.74 -8.46 -5.80
CA SER A 9 -6.81 -9.05 -6.61
C SER A 9 -8.20 -8.75 -6.04
N CYS A 10 -8.49 -7.48 -5.75
CA CYS A 10 -9.63 -7.10 -4.91
C CYS A 10 -10.91 -6.66 -5.62
N SER A 11 -10.91 -6.44 -6.94
CA SER A 11 -12.10 -5.97 -7.65
C SER A 11 -12.05 -6.29 -9.15
N ASP A 12 -13.21 -6.15 -9.82
CA ASP A 12 -13.43 -6.44 -11.24
C ASP A 12 -12.42 -5.71 -12.16
N GLY A 13 -11.29 -6.36 -12.41
CA GLY A 13 -10.26 -5.92 -13.35
C GLY A 13 -9.02 -5.28 -12.74
N VAL A 14 -9.01 -4.90 -11.45
CA VAL A 14 -7.82 -4.35 -10.80
C VAL A 14 -6.94 -5.45 -10.25
N SER A 15 -5.69 -5.51 -10.70
CA SER A 15 -4.71 -6.47 -10.20
C SER A 15 -3.31 -5.87 -10.21
N GLY A 16 -2.40 -6.47 -9.45
CA GLY A 16 -1.02 -6.01 -9.43
C GLY A 16 -0.17 -6.70 -8.40
N THR A 17 1.12 -6.39 -8.44
CA THR A 17 2.09 -6.88 -7.46
C THR A 17 2.89 -5.70 -6.92
N VAL A 18 2.98 -5.62 -5.59
CA VAL A 18 3.73 -4.61 -4.87
C VAL A 18 4.81 -5.29 -4.04
N TYR A 19 6.02 -4.78 -4.14
CA TYR A 19 7.21 -5.23 -3.45
C TYR A 19 7.64 -4.19 -2.43
N PHE A 20 8.04 -4.66 -1.26
CA PHE A 20 8.56 -3.87 -0.17
C PHE A 20 9.98 -4.34 0.13
N SER A 21 10.89 -3.40 0.35
CA SER A 21 12.26 -3.70 0.80
C SER A 21 12.78 -2.66 1.76
N GLN A 22 13.34 -3.12 2.87
CA GLN A 22 13.87 -2.27 3.94
C GLN A 22 15.27 -2.72 4.34
N GLU A 23 16.18 -1.77 4.50
CA GLU A 23 17.56 -2.01 4.95
C GLU A 23 17.78 -1.53 6.37
N GLY A 24 18.08 -2.48 7.28
CA GLY A 24 18.14 -2.19 8.71
C GLY A 24 16.85 -1.52 9.20
N ASP A 25 17.02 -0.44 9.95
CA ASP A 25 15.91 0.42 10.42
C ASP A 25 15.70 1.64 9.51
N GLY A 26 16.25 1.60 8.28
CA GLY A 26 16.07 2.64 7.27
C GLY A 26 14.66 2.62 6.66
N PRO A 27 14.39 3.49 5.68
CA PRO A 27 13.05 3.59 5.11
C PRO A 27 12.71 2.39 4.20
N THR A 28 11.43 2.06 4.13
CA THR A 28 10.92 1.01 3.25
C THR A 28 10.71 1.56 1.85
N HIS A 29 11.33 0.91 0.87
CA HIS A 29 11.10 1.17 -0.54
C HIS A 29 9.93 0.34 -1.02
N VAL A 30 8.97 1.00 -1.67
CA VAL A 30 7.77 0.37 -2.23
C VAL A 30 7.85 0.50 -3.74
N THR A 31 7.85 -0.65 -4.42
CA THR A 31 7.82 -0.72 -5.87
C THR A 31 6.71 -1.63 -6.33
N GLY A 32 6.16 -1.43 -7.52
CA GLY A 32 5.10 -2.32 -7.96
C GLY A 32 4.51 -1.95 -9.29
N ASN A 33 3.59 -2.80 -9.72
CA ASN A 33 2.85 -2.62 -10.94
C ASN A 33 1.37 -2.90 -10.70
N LEU A 34 0.51 -1.93 -11.01
CA LEU A 34 -0.94 -2.06 -10.96
C LEU A 34 -1.54 -1.95 -12.35
N SER A 35 -2.59 -2.71 -12.62
CA SER A 35 -3.34 -2.68 -13.88
C SER A 35 -4.84 -2.60 -13.61
N GLY A 36 -5.59 -2.09 -14.59
CA GLY A 36 -7.05 -1.99 -14.52
C GLY A 36 -7.59 -0.79 -13.73
N LEU A 37 -6.72 0.10 -13.25
CA LEU A 37 -7.12 1.38 -12.68
C LEU A 37 -7.52 2.37 -13.78
N ARG A 38 -8.50 3.22 -13.49
CA ARG A 38 -8.86 4.35 -14.36
C ARG A 38 -7.80 5.45 -14.27
N PRO A 39 -7.60 6.27 -15.31
CA PRO A 39 -6.72 7.44 -15.21
C PRO A 39 -7.07 8.35 -14.03
N GLY A 40 -6.05 8.92 -13.38
CA GLY A 40 -6.20 9.79 -12.22
C GLY A 40 -5.43 9.33 -10.97
N LEU A 41 -5.78 9.92 -9.82
CA LEU A 41 -5.17 9.62 -8.53
C LEU A 41 -5.97 8.53 -7.80
N HIS A 42 -5.26 7.53 -7.26
CA HIS A 42 -5.86 6.46 -6.45
C HIS A 42 -5.15 6.37 -5.11
N GLY A 43 -5.91 6.44 -4.02
CA GLY A 43 -5.38 6.29 -2.67
C GLY A 43 -4.73 4.91 -2.48
N PHE A 44 -3.57 4.89 -1.84
CA PHE A 44 -2.81 3.68 -1.59
C PHE A 44 -2.46 3.58 -0.10
N HIS A 45 -2.91 2.49 0.53
CA HIS A 45 -2.84 2.35 1.99
C HIS A 45 -2.49 0.94 2.41
N VAL A 46 -1.82 0.82 3.56
CA VAL A 46 -1.73 -0.44 4.31
C VAL A 46 -2.89 -0.49 5.29
N HIS A 47 -3.67 -1.57 5.22
CA HIS A 47 -4.78 -1.81 6.15
C HIS A 47 -4.32 -2.58 7.38
N ALA A 48 -5.08 -2.49 8.46
CA ALA A 48 -4.71 -3.04 9.76
C ALA A 48 -4.70 -4.58 9.80
N LEU A 49 -5.49 -5.23 8.93
CA LEU A 49 -5.68 -6.68 8.94
C LEU A 49 -5.30 -7.27 7.57
N GLY A 50 -4.70 -8.46 7.61
CA GLY A 50 -4.49 -9.32 6.44
C GLY A 50 -5.69 -10.25 6.14
N ASP A 51 -6.87 -9.94 6.68
CA ASP A 51 -8.08 -10.74 6.47
C ASP A 51 -8.70 -10.41 5.11
N THR A 52 -8.76 -11.42 4.23
CA THR A 52 -9.34 -11.33 2.89
C THR A 52 -10.58 -12.22 2.71
N THR A 53 -11.15 -12.75 3.81
CA THR A 53 -12.31 -13.65 3.79
C THR A 53 -13.55 -13.07 3.13
N ASN A 54 -13.71 -11.74 3.17
CA ASN A 54 -14.73 -10.98 2.44
C ASN A 54 -14.09 -9.97 1.45
N GLY A 55 -13.03 -10.41 0.78
CA GLY A 55 -12.24 -9.55 -0.11
C GLY A 55 -11.63 -8.36 0.64
N CYS A 56 -11.56 -7.21 -0.02
CA CYS A 56 -11.01 -5.98 0.58
C CYS A 56 -11.85 -5.41 1.73
N MET A 57 -13.09 -5.87 1.93
CA MET A 57 -13.95 -5.33 3.00
C MET A 57 -13.51 -5.83 4.39
N SER A 58 -12.83 -6.98 4.47
CA SER A 58 -12.37 -7.56 5.73
C SER A 58 -11.02 -7.03 6.22
N THR A 59 -10.29 -6.25 5.41
CA THR A 59 -8.94 -5.78 5.77
C THR A 59 -8.95 -4.72 6.88
N GLY A 60 -10.12 -4.22 7.24
CA GLY A 60 -10.30 -3.26 8.34
C GLY A 60 -9.88 -1.83 7.96
N PRO A 61 -9.65 -0.94 8.96
CA PRO A 61 -9.25 0.44 8.72
C PRO A 61 -7.78 0.53 8.28
N HIS A 62 -7.30 1.75 8.00
CA HIS A 62 -5.88 1.99 7.76
C HIS A 62 -5.06 1.55 8.98
N PHE A 63 -3.86 1.04 8.74
CA PHE A 63 -2.95 0.65 9.80
C PHE A 63 -2.52 1.88 10.61
N ASN A 64 -2.98 1.95 11.86
CA ASN A 64 -2.80 3.12 12.72
C ASN A 64 -2.39 2.73 14.15
N PRO A 65 -1.18 2.18 14.35
CA PRO A 65 -0.72 1.79 15.68
C PRO A 65 -0.52 2.99 16.63
N ALA A 66 -0.33 4.19 16.09
CA ALA A 66 -0.10 5.41 16.85
C ALA A 66 -1.39 6.17 17.21
N GLY A 67 -2.57 5.74 16.72
CA GLY A 67 -3.85 6.39 16.99
C GLY A 67 -3.95 7.82 16.46
N LYS A 68 -3.27 8.14 15.35
CA LYS A 68 -3.27 9.45 14.69
C LYS A 68 -4.49 9.66 13.80
N GLU A 69 -4.67 10.87 13.28
CA GLU A 69 -5.67 11.13 12.24
C GLU A 69 -5.13 10.74 10.86
N HIS A 70 -6.00 10.68 9.85
CA HIS A 70 -5.59 10.46 8.46
C HIS A 70 -4.85 11.68 7.89
N GLY A 71 -3.79 11.45 7.12
CA GLY A 71 -3.00 12.52 6.52
C GLY A 71 -2.25 12.10 5.26
N ALA A 72 -1.57 13.05 4.63
CA ALA A 72 -0.66 12.79 3.53
C ALA A 72 0.63 12.10 4.04
N PRO A 73 1.39 11.37 3.21
CA PRO A 73 2.62 10.68 3.63
C PRO A 73 3.68 11.58 4.27
N GLU A 74 3.70 12.85 3.92
CA GLU A 74 4.60 13.88 4.43
C GLU A 74 4.12 14.52 5.75
N ASP A 75 2.88 14.29 6.15
CA ASP A 75 2.32 14.86 7.37
C ASP A 75 2.86 14.15 8.61
N GLU A 76 3.17 14.93 9.65
CA GLU A 76 3.52 14.37 10.95
C GLU A 76 2.31 13.68 11.61
N ASN A 77 1.11 14.23 11.40
CA ASN A 77 -0.16 13.65 11.82
C ASN A 77 -0.79 12.86 10.68
N ARG A 78 -0.49 11.56 10.62
CA ARG A 78 -1.03 10.61 9.64
C ARG A 78 -1.11 9.21 10.23
N HIS A 79 -1.90 8.33 9.62
CA HIS A 79 -1.78 6.91 9.92
C HIS A 79 -0.47 6.36 9.38
N ALA A 80 0.09 5.34 10.03
CA ALA A 80 1.28 4.65 9.51
C ALA A 80 0.99 4.00 8.14
N GLY A 81 -0.26 3.57 7.89
CA GLY A 81 -0.68 3.00 6.63
C GLY A 81 -0.97 4.01 5.52
N ASP A 82 -0.86 5.32 5.75
CA ASP A 82 -1.15 6.34 4.72
C ASP A 82 0.05 6.51 3.77
N LEU A 83 -0.07 5.98 2.54
CA LEU A 83 1.00 6.03 1.53
C LEU A 83 0.69 7.00 0.38
N GLY A 84 -0.38 7.78 0.50
CA GLY A 84 -0.73 8.83 -0.45
C GLY A 84 -1.44 8.29 -1.69
N ASN A 85 -1.08 8.79 -2.86
CA ASN A 85 -1.74 8.44 -4.12
C ASN A 85 -0.78 7.82 -5.13
N VAL A 86 -1.28 6.82 -5.85
CA VAL A 86 -0.68 6.35 -7.11
C VAL A 86 -1.32 7.12 -8.26
N THR A 87 -0.49 7.61 -9.17
CA THR A 87 -0.95 8.31 -10.39
C THR A 87 -1.03 7.33 -11.55
N VAL A 88 -2.19 7.31 -12.22
CA VAL A 88 -2.45 6.48 -13.39
C VAL A 88 -2.62 7.41 -14.59
N GLY A 89 -1.82 7.20 -15.63
CA GLY A 89 -1.87 7.97 -16.87
C GLY A 89 -3.09 7.65 -17.73
N ASP A 90 -3.35 8.50 -18.72
CA ASP A 90 -4.47 8.36 -19.66
C ASP A 90 -4.34 7.16 -20.60
N ASP A 91 -3.16 6.56 -20.70
CA ASP A 91 -2.91 5.33 -21.46
C ASP A 91 -3.48 4.07 -20.78
N GLY A 92 -3.98 4.20 -19.54
CA GLY A 92 -4.57 3.09 -18.76
C GLY A 92 -3.59 1.93 -18.54
N MET A 93 -2.30 2.18 -18.80
CA MET A 93 -1.27 1.16 -18.80
C MET A 93 -0.64 1.07 -17.41
N GLN A 94 -0.21 -0.14 -17.07
CA GLN A 94 0.61 -0.52 -15.92
C GLN A 94 1.17 0.65 -15.10
N SER A 95 0.53 0.96 -13.98
CA SER A 95 0.96 2.04 -13.09
C SER A 95 2.16 1.56 -12.28
N VAL A 96 3.30 2.19 -12.50
CA VAL A 96 4.51 1.91 -11.74
C VAL A 96 4.44 2.66 -10.43
N ILE A 97 4.40 1.90 -9.33
CA ILE A 97 4.55 2.46 -7.99
C ILE A 97 6.04 2.56 -7.72
N LEU A 98 6.51 3.76 -7.33
CA LEU A 98 7.88 3.95 -6.86
C LEU A 98 7.89 5.10 -5.83
N PHE A 99 7.95 4.75 -4.56
CA PHE A 99 8.15 5.72 -3.50
C PHE A 99 8.79 5.06 -2.26
N THR A 100 9.25 5.89 -1.35
CA THR A 100 9.89 5.47 -0.10
C THR A 100 9.05 5.97 1.07
N VAL A 101 8.88 5.15 2.10
CA VAL A 101 8.14 5.52 3.32
C VAL A 101 8.91 5.14 4.57
N ASP A 102 8.83 6.01 5.58
CA ASP A 102 9.47 5.84 6.88
C ASP A 102 8.70 4.87 7.81
N ILE A 103 8.13 3.82 7.24
CA ILE A 103 7.44 2.77 8.01
C ILE A 103 8.16 1.45 7.87
N SER A 104 8.31 0.73 8.97
CA SER A 104 8.66 -0.69 8.94
C SER A 104 7.40 -1.48 8.65
N VAL A 105 7.24 -1.94 7.40
CA VAL A 105 6.07 -2.74 7.02
C VAL A 105 6.26 -4.17 7.55
N VAL A 106 5.73 -4.43 8.75
CA VAL A 106 5.66 -5.79 9.29
C VAL A 106 4.45 -6.48 8.66
N ILE A 107 4.64 -7.14 7.51
CA ILE A 107 3.62 -8.04 6.95
C ILE A 107 3.64 -9.31 7.79
N THR A 108 2.78 -9.39 8.80
CA THR A 108 2.55 -10.65 9.50
C THR A 108 1.76 -11.56 8.56
N ILE A 109 2.39 -12.63 8.06
CA ILE A 109 1.69 -13.74 7.40
C ILE A 109 1.19 -14.64 8.53
N PRO A 110 -0.13 -14.68 8.85
CA PRO A 110 -0.63 -15.68 9.77
C PRO A 110 -0.40 -17.07 9.15
N SER A 111 0.17 -17.97 9.96
CA SER A 111 0.37 -19.39 9.66
C SER A 111 -0.93 -20.12 9.41
#